data_AF-A0A060BZB1-F1
#
_entry.id   AF-A0A060BZB1-F1
#
_cell.length_a   1.000
_cell.length_b   1.000
_cell.length_c   1.000
_cell.angle_alpha   90.00
_cell.angle_beta   90.00
_cell.angle_gamma   90.00
#
_symmetry.space_group_name_H-M   'P 1'
#
loop_
_entity.id
_entity.type
_entity.pdbx_description
1 polymer ?
#
loop_
_entity_poly.entity_id
_entity_poly.type
_entity_poly.pdbx_seq_one_letter_code
_entity_poly.pdbx_strand_id
1 'polypeptide(L)' 'VVNHTPHVGRAISFLPGQLNADSTYGHVGVVESVSGNTITISEMNYKGPYIVSYRTISNASQYWYVH' A
#
# COMPACT_ATOMS: atom_id res chain seq x y z
N VAL A 1 9.65 -13.21 -1.69
CA VAL A 1 10.03 -13.00 -0.26
C VAL A 1 9.15 -11.92 0.33
N VAL A 2 8.87 -11.91 1.63
CA VAL A 2 8.03 -10.88 2.28
C VAL A 2 8.87 -10.09 3.28
N ASN A 3 8.90 -8.76 3.16
CA ASN A 3 9.68 -7.88 4.04
C ASN A 3 9.09 -6.45 4.11
N HIS A 4 9.81 -5.53 4.75
CA HIS A 4 9.43 -4.13 4.94
C HIS A 4 10.15 -3.15 3.99
N THR A 5 10.73 -3.68 2.90
CA THR A 5 11.49 -2.87 1.94
C THR A 5 10.62 -2.61 0.71
N PRO A 6 10.22 -1.35 0.45
CA PRO A 6 9.40 -1.02 -0.71
C PRO A 6 10.18 -1.22 -2.01
N HIS A 7 9.48 -1.71 -3.04
CA HIS A 7 10.02 -1.82 -4.38
C HIS A 7 8.92 -1.57 -5.41
N VAL A 8 9.25 -0.87 -6.50
CA VAL A 8 8.29 -0.59 -7.57
C VAL A 8 7.76 -1.89 -8.19
N GLY A 9 6.46 -1.93 -8.47
CA GLY A 9 5.77 -3.09 -9.01
C GLY A 9 5.54 -4.23 -7.99
N ARG A 10 5.75 -3.98 -6.70
CA ARG A 10 5.42 -4.94 -5.64
C ARG A 10 4.09 -4.62 -4.98
N ALA A 11 3.43 -5.67 -4.51
CA ALA A 11 2.23 -5.54 -3.72
C ALA A 11 2.60 -5.06 -2.32
N ILE A 12 1.87 -4.06 -1.83
CA ILE A 12 1.88 -3.60 -0.45
C ILE A 12 0.64 -4.15 0.26
N SER A 13 0.80 -4.57 1.51
CA SER A 13 -0.29 -5.04 2.38
C SER A 13 -0.43 -4.12 3.60
N PHE A 14 -1.67 -3.72 3.84
CA PHE A 14 -2.10 -3.00 5.03
C PHE A 14 -2.83 -3.97 5.96
N LEU A 15 -2.43 -3.99 7.22
CA LEU A 15 -3.14 -4.75 8.25
C LEU A 15 -4.53 -4.13 8.52
N PRO A 16 -5.47 -4.86 9.13
CA PRO A 16 -6.77 -4.30 9.49
C PRO A 16 -6.66 -3.02 10.30
N GLY A 17 -7.35 -1.96 9.86
CA GLY A 17 -7.30 -0.63 10.47
C GLY A 17 -6.02 0.19 10.19
N GLN A 18 -4.99 -0.38 9.56
CA GLN A 18 -3.75 0.34 9.24
C GLN A 18 -4.01 1.35 8.12
N LEU A 19 -3.70 2.63 8.36
CA LEU A 19 -3.91 3.72 7.40
C LEU A 19 -5.36 3.78 6.87
N ASN A 20 -6.34 3.58 7.75
CA ASN A 20 -7.78 3.51 7.44
C ASN A 20 -8.16 2.39 6.47
N ALA A 21 -7.36 1.33 6.41
CA ALA A 21 -7.76 0.08 5.78
C ALA A 21 -8.98 -0.52 6.48
N ASP A 22 -9.71 -1.38 5.77
CA ASP A 22 -10.87 -2.08 6.32
C ASP A 22 -10.50 -2.80 7.63
N SER A 23 -11.34 -2.69 8.65
CA SER A 23 -11.07 -3.22 9.99
C SER A 23 -11.18 -4.74 10.08
N THR A 24 -11.72 -5.41 9.05
CA THR A 24 -11.83 -6.86 8.96
C THR A 24 -10.79 -7.42 7.98
N TYR A 25 -10.67 -6.83 6.80
CA TYR A 25 -9.90 -7.39 5.69
C TYR A 25 -8.51 -6.74 5.48
N GLY A 26 -8.25 -5.58 6.09
CA GLY A 26 -7.09 -4.77 5.73
C GLY A 26 -7.23 -4.18 4.32
N HIS A 27 -6.10 -3.96 3.65
CA HIS A 27 -6.10 -3.45 2.28
C HIS A 27 -4.83 -3.87 1.54
N VAL A 28 -4.85 -3.81 0.21
CA VAL A 28 -3.68 -4.06 -0.63
C VAL A 28 -3.62 -3.05 -1.78
N GLY A 29 -2.41 -2.75 -2.22
CA GLY A 29 -2.16 -1.91 -3.38
C GLY A 29 -0.89 -2.32 -4.10
N VAL A 30 -0.52 -1.57 -5.14
CA VAL A 30 0.71 -1.77 -5.91
C VAL A 30 1.58 -0.53 -5.75
N VAL A 31 2.88 -0.72 -5.49
CA VAL A 31 3.85 0.38 -5.40
C VAL A 31 4.21 0.88 -6.80
N GLU A 32 3.85 2.13 -7.10
CA GLU A 32 4.11 2.79 -8.37
C GLU A 32 5.46 3.54 -8.35
N SER A 33 5.83 4.11 -7.19
CA SER A 33 7.13 4.76 -7.03
C SER A 33 7.61 4.73 -5.58
N VAL A 34 8.93 4.82 -5.41
CA VAL A 34 9.61 4.89 -4.11
C VAL A 34 10.52 6.11 -4.11
N SER A 35 10.38 6.97 -3.10
CA SER A 35 11.22 8.16 -2.89
C SER A 35 11.59 8.27 -1.42
N GLY A 36 12.79 7.78 -1.07
CA GLY A 36 13.23 7.68 0.31
C GLY A 36 12.29 6.78 1.13
N ASN A 37 11.71 7.35 2.20
CA ASN A 37 10.76 6.65 3.07
C ASN A 37 9.29 6.92 2.69
N THR A 38 9.04 7.43 1.49
CA THR A 38 7.71 7.71 0.96
C THR A 38 7.49 6.88 -0.29
N ILE A 39 6.28 6.37 -0.46
CA ILE A 39 5.85 5.62 -1.63
C ILE A 39 4.61 6.23 -2.25
N THR A 40 4.47 6.11 -3.56
CA THR A 40 3.18 6.28 -4.23
C THR A 40 2.65 4.92 -4.59
N ILE A 41 1.39 4.67 -4.27
CA ILE A 41 0.69 3.42 -4.59
C ILE A 41 -0.49 3.66 -5.51
N SER A 42 -0.85 2.64 -6.28
CA SER A 42 -2.17 2.51 -6.90
C SER A 42 -2.98 1.45 -6.16
N GLU A 43 -4.27 1.72 -5.96
CA GLU A 43 -5.18 0.80 -5.29
C GLU A 43 -6.60 1.00 -5.84
N MET A 44 -7.46 0.00 -5.64
CA MET A 44 -8.85 0.05 -6.10
C MET A 44 -9.80 -0.14 -4.92
N ASN A 45 -10.97 0.47 -4.99
CA ASN A 45 -12.03 0.38 -3.98
C ASN A 45 -11.75 1.10 -2.66
N TYR A 46 -10.60 1.76 -2.50
CA TYR A 46 -10.35 2.62 -1.34
C TYR A 46 -11.25 3.87 -1.35
N LYS A 47 -11.39 4.56 -2.50
CA LYS A 47 -12.27 5.72 -2.65
C LYS A 47 -13.73 5.37 -2.99
N GLY A 48 -14.01 4.11 -3.33
CA GLY A 48 -15.33 3.63 -3.72
C GLY A 48 -15.25 2.54 -4.80
N PRO A 49 -16.33 1.75 -4.99
CA PRO A 49 -16.33 0.61 -5.91
C PRO A 49 -15.89 0.97 -7.33
N TYR A 50 -14.97 0.18 -7.88
CA TYR A 50 -14.41 0.30 -9.23
C TYR A 50 -13.59 1.58 -9.49
N ILE A 51 -13.24 2.32 -8.43
CA ILE A 51 -12.41 3.52 -8.54
C ILE A 51 -10.96 3.14 -8.24
N VAL A 52 -10.08 3.36 -9.22
CA VAL A 52 -8.63 3.37 -9.00
C VAL A 52 -8.25 4.70 -8.36
N SER A 53 -7.54 4.63 -7.24
CA SER A 53 -6.98 5.78 -6.55
C SER A 53 -5.48 5.64 -6.39
N TYR A 54 -4.81 6.79 -6.35
CA TYR A 54 -3.40 6.88 -6.03
C TYR A 54 -3.22 7.60 -4.70
N ARG A 55 -2.32 7.09 -3.86
CA ARG A 55 -1.95 7.74 -2.59
C ARG A 55 -0.44 7.80 -2.46
N THR A 56 0.03 8.93 -1.96
CA THR A 56 1.40 9.08 -1.47
C THR A 56 1.38 8.86 0.04
N ILE A 57 2.19 7.92 0.51
CA ILE A 57 2.17 7.42 1.87
C ILE A 57 3.60 7.49 2.42
N SER A 58 3.75 8.11 3.57
CA SER A 58 5.03 8.22 4.29
C SER A 58 5.26 7.01 5.20
N ASN A 59 6.49 6.89 5.71
CA ASN A 59 6.92 5.81 6.59
C ASN A 59 6.76 4.42 5.95
N ALA A 60 7.20 4.30 4.70
CA ALA A 60 7.07 3.10 3.89
C ALA A 60 7.60 1.82 4.57
N SER A 61 8.59 1.95 5.45
CA SER A 61 9.13 0.83 6.23
C SER A 61 8.18 0.20 7.26
N GLN A 62 6.99 0.78 7.51
CA GLN A 62 6.00 0.24 8.44
C GLN A 62 5.05 -0.81 7.81
N TYR A 63 5.13 -0.98 6.50
CA TYR A 63 4.20 -1.82 5.74
C TYR A 63 4.88 -3.09 5.23
N TRP A 64 4.07 -4.10 4.92
CA TRP A 64 4.53 -5.37 4.38
C TRP A 64 4.51 -5.34 2.84
N TYR A 65 5.59 -5.84 2.22
CA TYR A 65 5.73 -5.94 0.77
C TYR A 65 5.96 -7.38 0.36
N VAL A 66 5.28 -7.80 -0.69
CA VAL A 66 5.44 -9.13 -1.31
C VAL A 66 6.30 -9.00 -2.56
N HIS A 67 7.45 -9.69 -2.57
CA HIS A 67 8.43 -9.74 -3.66
C HIS A 67 8.40 -11.05 -4.43
#